data_AF-A0A6V8KHY3-F1
#
_entry.id   AF-A0A6V8KHY3-F1
#
_cell.length_a   1.000
_cell.length_b   1.000
_cell.length_c   1.000
_cell.angle_alpha   90.00
_cell.angle_beta   90.00
_cell.angle_gamma   90.00
#
_symmetry.space_group_name_H-M   'P 1'
#
loop_
_entity.id
_entity.type
_entity.pdbx_description
1 polymer ?
#
loop_
_entity_poly.entity_id
_entity_poly.type
_entity_poly.pdbx_seq_one_letter_code
_entity_poly.pdbx_strand_id
1 'polypeptide(L)'
;MRRLFNAVGRSIELGTGWMVFEPNDLTLWKSIRRDITAFLTSVWRDGALMGRTPQEAFFVKCDEETNPADQRDQGRVIALIGLAVVKPAEFVIFRLSQWAGGAQTDVMGG
;
A
#
# COMPACT_ATOMS: atom_id res chain seq x y z
N MET A 1 2.63 2.73 -10.70
CA MET A 1 1.65 2.37 -9.65
C MET A 1 1.26 0.89 -9.63
N ARG A 2 0.63 0.33 -10.69
CA ARG A 2 0.12 -1.07 -10.72
C ARG A 2 1.15 -2.16 -10.39
N ARG A 3 2.41 -1.98 -10.79
CA ARG A 3 3.49 -2.98 -10.53
C ARG A 3 3.81 -3.13 -9.03
N LEU A 4 3.90 -2.02 -8.28
CA LEU A 4 4.17 -2.07 -6.84
C LEU A 4 3.04 -2.77 -6.09
N PHE A 5 1.78 -2.38 -6.37
CA PHE A 5 0.62 -3.01 -5.75
C PHE A 5 0.55 -4.51 -6.02
N ASN A 6 0.77 -4.93 -7.28
CA ASN A 6 0.77 -6.36 -7.62
C ASN A 6 1.91 -7.11 -6.92
N ALA A 7 3.11 -6.53 -6.84
CA ALA A 7 4.26 -7.15 -6.18
C ALA A 7 4.05 -7.29 -4.67
N VAL A 8 3.57 -6.23 -4.01
CA VAL A 8 3.26 -6.21 -2.57
C VAL A 8 2.11 -7.19 -2.26
N GLY A 9 1.02 -7.14 -3.04
CA GLY A 9 -0.11 -8.04 -2.87
C GLY A 9 0.27 -9.51 -3.03
N ARG A 10 1.05 -9.84 -4.07
CA ARG A 10 1.60 -11.19 -4.30
C ARG A 10 2.51 -11.64 -3.14
N SER A 11 3.35 -10.75 -2.63
CA SER A 11 4.26 -11.08 -1.52
C SER A 11 3.50 -11.36 -0.23
N ILE A 12 2.46 -10.57 0.06
CA ILE A 12 1.55 -10.83 1.18
C ILE A 12 0.87 -12.18 0.98
N GLU A 13 0.21 -12.41 -0.16
CA GLU A 13 -0.47 -13.67 -0.46
C GLU A 13 0.42 -14.90 -0.22
N LEU A 14 1.65 -14.87 -0.74
CA LEU A 14 2.61 -15.97 -0.55
C LEU A 14 3.08 -16.10 0.91
N GLY A 15 3.35 -14.98 1.58
CA GLY A 15 3.81 -14.95 2.98
C GLY A 15 2.72 -15.31 4.00
N THR A 16 1.46 -15.24 3.60
CA THR A 16 0.29 -15.50 4.44
C THR A 16 -0.43 -16.81 4.13
N GLY A 17 0.12 -17.64 3.23
CA GLY A 17 -0.51 -18.90 2.82
C GLY A 17 -0.73 -19.90 3.97
N TRP A 18 0.02 -19.79 5.06
CA TRP A 18 -0.14 -20.62 6.26
C TRP A 18 -1.47 -20.38 7.01
N MET A 19 -2.10 -19.22 6.82
CA MET A 19 -3.30 -18.82 7.58
C MET A 19 -4.52 -19.72 7.32
N VAL A 20 -4.57 -20.42 6.18
CA VAL A 20 -5.68 -21.30 5.82
C VAL A 20 -5.78 -22.55 6.71
N PHE A 21 -4.74 -22.83 7.50
CA PHE A 21 -4.67 -23.99 8.39
C PHE A 21 -4.99 -23.64 9.85
N GLU A 22 -5.25 -22.36 10.16
CA GLU A 22 -5.44 -21.88 11.52
C GLU A 22 -6.91 -21.54 11.81
N PRO A 23 -7.36 -21.66 13.07
CA PRO A 23 -8.67 -21.17 13.48
C PRO A 23 -8.80 -19.67 13.25
N ASN A 24 -9.96 -19.22 12.75
CA ASN A 24 -10.25 -17.80 12.54
C ASN A 24 -10.57 -17.09 13.86
N ASP A 25 -9.53 -16.77 14.62
CA ASP A 25 -9.62 -16.19 15.96
C ASP A 25 -8.66 -15.02 16.22
N LEU A 26 -8.72 -14.49 17.44
CA LEU A 26 -7.88 -13.37 17.89
C LEU A 26 -6.37 -13.66 17.77
N THR A 27 -5.96 -14.92 17.93
CA THR A 27 -4.56 -15.34 17.85
C THR A 27 -4.09 -15.28 16.41
N LEU A 28 -4.88 -15.83 15.48
CA LEU A 28 -4.62 -15.72 14.06
C LEU A 28 -4.52 -14.24 13.65
N TRP A 29 -5.53 -13.42 13.96
CA TRP A 29 -5.56 -12.01 13.56
C TRP A 29 -4.35 -11.20 14.08
N LYS A 30 -3.88 -11.49 15.29
CA LYS A 30 -2.65 -10.90 15.83
C LYS A 30 -1.43 -11.30 15.01
N SER A 31 -1.30 -12.57 14.66
CA SER A 31 -0.21 -13.06 13.81
C SER A 31 -0.26 -12.44 12.41
N ILE A 32 -1.45 -12.36 11.78
CA ILE A 32 -1.65 -11.65 10.50
C ILE A 32 -1.13 -10.22 10.59
N ARG A 33 -1.60 -9.45 11.58
CA ARG A 33 -1.18 -8.06 11.74
C ARG A 33 0.31 -7.94 11.97
N ARG A 34 0.89 -8.78 12.82
CA ARG A 34 2.33 -8.77 13.11
C ARG A 34 3.15 -9.00 11.84
N ASP A 35 2.83 -10.04 11.09
CA ASP A 35 3.67 -10.50 9.99
C ASP A 35 3.56 -9.55 8.78
N ILE A 36 2.34 -9.10 8.44
CA ILE A 36 2.13 -8.10 7.39
C ILE A 36 2.75 -6.76 7.79
N THR A 37 2.62 -6.34 9.05
CA THR A 37 3.25 -5.09 9.52
C THR A 37 4.77 -5.15 9.43
N ALA A 38 5.39 -6.27 9.81
CA ALA A 38 6.84 -6.43 9.69
C ALA A 38 7.31 -6.35 8.23
N PHE A 39 6.58 -7.00 7.31
CA PHE A 39 6.85 -6.91 5.88
C PHE A 39 6.71 -5.48 5.35
N LEU A 40 5.57 -4.83 5.57
CA LEU A 40 5.32 -3.46 5.07
C LEU A 40 6.26 -2.42 5.71
N THR A 41 6.72 -2.64 6.94
CA THR A 41 7.77 -1.82 7.56
C THR A 41 9.08 -1.90 6.77
N SER A 42 9.43 -3.10 6.27
CA SER A 42 10.63 -3.28 5.44
C SER A 42 10.45 -2.58 4.09
N VAL A 43 9.31 -2.77 3.42
CA VAL A 43 8.96 -2.09 2.16
C VAL A 43 8.99 -0.55 2.31
N TRP A 44 8.52 -0.02 3.45
CA TRP A 44 8.59 1.41 3.75
C TRP A 44 10.03 1.89 3.96
N ARG A 45 10.84 1.15 4.73
CA ARG A 45 12.26 1.48 4.94
C ARG A 45 13.06 1.48 3.64
N ASP A 46 12.66 0.65 2.68
CA ASP A 46 13.25 0.59 1.34
C ASP A 46 12.79 1.76 0.43
N GLY A 47 11.96 2.68 0.95
CA GLY A 47 11.53 3.89 0.26
C GLY A 47 10.39 3.69 -0.74
N ALA A 48 9.76 2.52 -0.77
CA ALA A 48 8.67 2.23 -1.70
C ALA A 48 7.31 2.81 -1.25
N LEU A 49 7.17 3.16 0.03
CA LEU A 49 5.97 3.79 0.61
C LEU A 49 6.27 5.21 1.10
N MET A 50 5.29 6.11 1.01
CA MET A 50 5.38 7.50 1.47
C MET A 50 5.04 7.60 2.96
N GLY A 51 5.72 8.47 3.71
CA GLY A 51 5.39 8.75 5.10
C GLY A 51 6.64 8.86 5.97
N ARG A 52 6.62 9.74 6.97
CA ARG A 52 7.72 9.92 7.94
C ARG A 52 7.72 8.84 9.01
N THR A 53 6.58 8.19 9.21
CA THR A 53 6.39 7.09 10.15
C THR A 53 5.69 5.91 9.46
N PRO A 54 5.83 4.67 9.97
CA PRO A 54 5.09 3.52 9.44
C PRO A 54 3.57 3.75 9.38
N GLN A 55 3.01 4.45 10.37
CA GLN A 55 1.58 4.72 10.50
C GLN A 55 1.07 5.73 9.45
N GLU A 56 1.93 6.62 8.95
CA GLU A 56 1.64 7.46 7.79
C GLU A 56 1.75 6.67 6.48
N ALA A 57 2.57 5.61 6.46
CA ALA A 57 2.90 4.85 5.27
C ALA A 57 1.94 3.70 4.97
N PHE A 58 1.40 3.05 5.99
CA PHE A 58 0.45 1.96 5.81
C PHE A 58 -0.37 1.71 7.09
N PHE A 59 -1.45 0.95 6.92
CA PHE A 59 -2.15 0.34 8.05
C PHE A 59 -2.51 -1.11 7.73
N VAL A 60 -2.65 -1.92 8.78
CA VAL A 60 -3.18 -3.29 8.71
C VAL A 60 -4.24 -3.45 9.79
N LYS A 61 -5.47 -3.74 9.38
CA LYS A 61 -6.59 -4.05 10.27
C LYS A 61 -7.04 -5.48 10.02
N CYS A 62 -7.04 -6.28 11.07
CA CYS A 62 -7.60 -7.62 11.10
C CYS A 62 -8.07 -7.84 12.53
N ASP A 63 -9.37 -7.73 12.74
CA ASP A 63 -10.03 -7.78 14.04
C ASP A 63 -11.47 -8.25 13.88
N GLU A 64 -12.26 -8.15 14.96
CA GLU A 64 -13.65 -8.59 14.98
C GLU A 64 -14.55 -7.77 14.05
N GLU A 65 -14.22 -6.50 13.80
CA GLU A 65 -14.99 -5.67 12.87
C GLU A 65 -14.78 -6.14 11.42
N THR A 66 -13.57 -6.58 11.06
CA THR A 66 -13.29 -7.15 9.74
C THR A 66 -13.68 -8.62 9.63
N ASN A 67 -13.79 -9.33 10.76
CA ASN A 67 -14.11 -10.76 10.83
C ASN A 67 -15.33 -11.01 11.74
N PRO A 68 -16.51 -10.53 11.36
CA PRO A 68 -17.75 -10.86 12.06
C PRO A 68 -18.06 -12.36 11.99
N ALA A 69 -18.99 -12.83 12.81
CA ALA A 69 -19.28 -14.25 12.98
C ALA A 69 -19.63 -14.95 11.65
N ASP A 70 -20.39 -14.30 10.77
CA ASP A 70 -20.76 -14.83 9.46
C ASP A 70 -19.56 -15.09 8.55
N GLN A 71 -18.50 -14.27 8.62
CA GLN A 71 -17.27 -14.50 7.87
C GLN A 71 -16.45 -15.63 8.49
N ARG A 72 -16.41 -15.70 9.82
CA ARG A 72 -15.75 -16.78 10.57
C ARG A 72 -16.38 -18.14 10.27
N ASP A 73 -17.70 -18.22 10.26
CA ASP A 73 -18.47 -19.44 9.98
C ASP A 73 -18.26 -19.92 8.53
N GLN A 74 -17.97 -19.00 7.61
CA GLN A 74 -17.60 -19.30 6.22
C GLN A 74 -16.12 -19.69 6.05
N GLY A 75 -15.33 -19.73 7.13
CA GLY A 75 -13.89 -19.99 7.07
C GLY A 75 -13.10 -18.87 6.39
N ARG A 76 -13.63 -17.65 6.33
CA ARG A 76 -12.99 -16.50 5.67
C ARG A 76 -12.31 -15.58 6.67
N VAL A 77 -11.04 -15.31 6.45
CA VAL A 77 -10.29 -14.29 7.20
C VAL A 77 -10.08 -13.07 6.30
N ILE A 78 -10.46 -11.90 6.81
CA ILE A 78 -10.37 -10.63 6.09
C ILE A 78 -9.40 -9.72 6.84
N ALA A 79 -8.35 -9.29 6.11
CA ALA A 79 -7.44 -8.25 6.54
C ALA A 79 -7.53 -7.05 5.59
N LEU A 80 -7.80 -5.87 6.15
CA LEU A 80 -7.79 -4.60 5.42
C LEU A 80 -6.40 -3.98 5.50
N ILE A 81 -5.84 -3.64 4.34
CA ILE A 81 -4.48 -3.11 4.22
C ILE A 81 -4.54 -1.84 3.38
N GLY A 82 -4.09 -0.73 3.94
CA GLY A 82 -3.92 0.52 3.22
C GLY A 82 -2.44 0.86 3.04
N LEU A 83 -2.08 1.39 1.88
CA LEU A 83 -0.71 1.76 1.53
C LEU A 83 -0.68 3.19 1.00
N ALA A 84 0.15 4.05 1.59
CA ALA A 84 0.49 5.36 1.06
C ALA A 84 1.68 5.21 0.11
N VAL A 85 1.46 5.49 -1.16
CA VAL A 85 2.41 5.17 -2.24
C VAL A 85 3.04 6.42 -2.81
N VAL A 86 4.30 6.29 -3.24
CA VAL A 86 5.02 7.40 -3.90
C VAL A 86 4.34 7.68 -5.25
N LYS A 87 3.72 8.86 -5.39
CA LYS A 87 3.29 9.34 -6.71
C LYS A 87 4.54 9.52 -7.59
N PRO A 88 4.55 9.06 -8.85
CA PRO A 88 5.59 9.53 -9.76
C PRO A 88 5.50 11.06 -9.84
N ALA A 89 6.65 11.72 -9.79
CA ALA A 89 6.77 13.12 -10.12
C ALA A 89 6.59 13.28 -11.63
N GLU A 90 5.35 13.44 -12.08
CA GLU A 90 5.06 13.92 -13.44
C GLU A 90 5.04 15.45 -13.37
N PHE A 91 6.13 16.09 -13.79
CA PHE A 91 6.16 17.54 -14.01
C PHE A 91 6.17 17.80 -15.50
N VAL A 92 5.14 18.48 -16.00
CA VAL A 92 5.20 19.15 -17.30
C VAL A 92 5.81 20.52 -17.05
N ILE A 93 7.02 20.74 -17.54
CA ILE A 93 7.70 22.02 -17.39
C ILE A 93 7.35 22.90 -18.60
N PHE A 94 6.64 24.00 -18.33
CA PHE A 94 6.44 25.05 -19.32
C PHE A 94 7.52 26.11 -19.15
N ARG A 95 8.25 26.40 -20.23
CA ARG A 95 9.12 27.58 -20.31
C ARG A 95 8.38 28.67 -21.08
N LEU A 96 7.99 29.73 -20.36
CA LEU A 96 7.34 30.90 -20.94
C LEU A 96 8.38 31.99 -21.19
N SER A 97 8.43 32.50 -22.42
CA SER A 97 9.24 33.65 -22.80
C SER A 97 8.34 34.71 -23.43
N GLN A 98 8.38 35.94 -22.91
CA GLN A 98 7.60 37.06 -23.44
C GLN A 98 8.49 38.27 -23.68
N TRP A 99 8.28 38.97 -24.78
CA TRP A 99 8.95 40.21 -25.14
C TRP A 99 8.00 41.13 -25.90
N ALA A 100 8.38 42.39 -26.10
CA ALA A 100 7.51 43.43 -26.68
C ALA A 100 6.95 43.10 -28.08
N GLY A 101 7.55 42.12 -28.78
CA GLY A 101 7.13 41.66 -30.10
C GLY A 101 6.38 40.32 -30.13
N GLY A 102 6.16 39.66 -29.00
CA GLY A 102 5.44 38.38 -28.95
C GLY A 102 5.71 37.51 -27.72
N ALA A 103 5.05 36.35 -27.69
CA ALA A 103 5.22 35.35 -26.65
C ALA A 103 5.47 33.98 -27.26
N GLN A 104 6.32 33.18 -26.62
CA GLN A 104 6.57 31.79 -26.97
C GLN A 104 6.50 30.92 -25.71
N THR A 105 5.78 29.80 -25.85
CA THR A 105 5.69 28.76 -24.83
C THR A 105 6.34 27.51 -25.37
N ASP A 106 7.28 26.95 -24.62
CA ASP A 106 7.90 25.67 -24.96
C ASP A 106 7.58 24.64 -23.88
N VAL A 107 7.25 23.42 -24.31
CA VAL A 107 6.87 22.31 -23.44
C VAL A 107 8.04 21.35 -23.41
N MET A 108 8.72 21.27 -22.27
CA MET A 108 9.85 20.38 -22.09
C MET A 108 9.44 19.22 -21.19
N GLY A 109 9.28 18.04 -21.81
CA GLY A 109 9.08 16.76 -21.11
C GLY A 109 7.74 16.09 -21.42
N GLY A 110 7.83 15.01 -22.19
CA GLY A 110 6.88 13.91 -22.32
C GLY A 110 7.68 12.63 -22.48
#